data_AF-A0A0M3HHN8-F1
#
_entry.id   AF-A0A0M3HHN8-F1
#
_cell.length_a   1.000
_cell.length_b   1.000
_cell.length_c   1.000
_cell.angle_alpha   90.00
_cell.angle_beta   90.00
_cell.angle_gamma   90.00
#
_symmetry.space_group_name_H-M   'P 1'
#
loop_
_entity.id
_entity.type
_entity.pdbx_description
1 polymer ?
#
loop_
_entity_poly.entity_id
_entity_poly.type
_entity_poly.pdbx_seq_one_letter_code
_entity_poly.pdbx_strand_id
1 'polypeptide(L)' 'MSKMIVDFLRIENALSGEKDERNQVLTTRSWLNVNWLDPRLTWNATEWDGIKTMYVPYQRLWKPDIILVNK' A
#
# COMPACT_ATOMS: atom_id res chain seq x y z
N MET A 1 -0.03 -17.60 2.76
CA MET A 1 0.46 -16.53 1.86
C MET A 1 -0.18 -15.23 2.32
N SER A 2 0.59 -14.16 2.52
CA SER A 2 0.05 -12.83 2.85
C SER A 2 -0.72 -12.27 1.65
N LYS A 3 -1.84 -11.59 1.89
CA LYS A 3 -2.71 -11.06 0.83
C LYS A 3 -2.59 -9.54 0.80
N MET A 4 -2.12 -9.00 -0.32
CA MET A 4 -2.12 -7.55 -0.56
C MET A 4 -3.53 -7.07 -0.90
N ILE A 5 -3.96 -6.00 -0.27
CA ILE A 5 -5.19 -5.27 -0.57
C ILE A 5 -4.76 -3.89 -1.06
N VAL A 6 -4.71 -3.77 -2.38
CA VAL A 6 -4.48 -2.46 -2.99
C VAL A 6 -5.83 -1.77 -3.06
N ASP A 7 -5.96 -0.65 -2.36
CA ASP A 7 -7.04 0.27 -2.65
C ASP A 7 -6.75 0.85 -4.03
N PHE A 8 -7.61 0.55 -5.01
CA PHE A 8 -7.39 0.95 -6.39
C PHE A 8 -7.16 2.46 -6.46
N LEU A 9 -5.98 2.84 -6.98
CA LEU A 9 -5.60 4.21 -7.20
C LEU A 9 -6.47 4.79 -8.32
N ARG A 10 -7.64 5.33 -7.95
CA ARG A 10 -8.44 6.14 -8.86
C ARG A 10 -7.64 7.40 -9.15
N ILE A 11 -7.41 7.71 -10.44
CA ILE A 11 -6.64 8.88 -10.90
C ILE A 11 -7.18 10.20 -10.31
N GLU A 12 -8.40 10.20 -9.79
CA GLU A 12 -9.00 11.32 -9.08
C GLU A 12 -8.33 11.69 -7.76
N ASN A 13 -7.47 10.83 -7.19
CA ASN A 13 -6.61 11.17 -6.05
C ASN A 13 -5.26 11.80 -6.45
N ALA A 14 -5.11 12.19 -7.73
CA ALA A 14 -3.96 12.92 -8.21
C ALA A 14 -3.88 14.33 -7.59
N LEU A 15 -2.76 14.63 -6.95
CA LEU A 15 -2.47 15.95 -6.39
C LEU A 15 -2.10 16.97 -7.49
N SER A 16 -1.39 16.51 -8.52
CA SER A 16 -0.94 17.34 -9.64
C SER A 16 -0.62 16.45 -10.84
N GLY A 17 -0.92 16.91 -12.04
CA GLY A 17 -0.61 16.24 -13.29
C GLY A 17 0.03 17.19 -14.31
N GLU A 18 1.07 16.73 -15.00
CA GLU A 18 1.68 17.39 -16.15
C GLU A 18 1.58 16.47 -17.37
N LYS A 19 1.10 17.02 -18.49
CA LYS A 19 0.91 16.29 -19.74
C LYS A 19 1.91 16.80 -20.78
N ASP A 20 2.79 15.92 -21.22
CA ASP A 20 3.62 16.14 -22.41
C ASP A 20 2.97 15.45 -23.61
N GLU A 21 2.25 16.24 -24.40
CA GLU A 21 1.50 15.73 -25.55
C GLU A 21 2.40 15.27 -26.69
N ARG A 22 3.60 15.84 -26.83
CA ARG A 22 4.53 15.49 -27.91
C ARG A 22 5.16 14.14 -27.67
N ASN A 23 5.49 13.86 -26.41
CA ASN A 23 6.12 12.59 -26.01
C ASN A 23 5.10 11.55 -25.51
N GLN A 24 3.81 11.89 -25.47
CA GLN A 24 2.73 11.02 -24.96
C GLN A 24 2.99 10.57 -23.52
N VAL A 25 3.49 11.48 -22.68
CA VAL A 25 3.80 11.21 -21.27
C VAL A 25 2.83 11.98 -20.37
N LEU A 26 2.27 11.28 -19.38
CA LEU A 26 1.52 11.88 -18.29
C LEU A 26 2.29 11.64 -16.99
N THR A 27 2.69 12.72 -16.31
CA THR A 27 3.35 12.67 -15.01
C THR A 27 2.37 13.10 -13.95
N THR A 28 2.12 12.24 -12.96
CA THR A 28 1.14 12.51 -11.90
C THR A 28 1.72 12.22 -10.54
N ARG A 29 1.40 13.06 -9.55
CA ARG A 29 1.70 12.83 -8.13
C ARG A 29 0.45 12.33 -7.42
N SER A 30 0.51 11.13 -6.83
CA SER A 30 -0.62 10.55 -6.09
C SER A 30 -0.14 9.91 -4.80
N TRP A 31 -1.01 9.90 -3.78
CA TRP A 31 -0.80 9.09 -2.59
C TRP A 31 -1.30 7.67 -2.84
N LEU A 32 -0.45 6.67 -2.59
CA LEU A 32 -0.82 5.27 -2.63
C LEU A 32 -1.06 4.76 -1.21
N ASN A 33 -2.30 4.37 -0.93
CA ASN A 33 -2.65 3.66 0.29
C ASN A 33 -2.57 2.15 0.00
N VAL A 34 -1.60 1.48 0.64
CA VAL A 34 -1.46 0.03 0.53
C VAL A 34 -1.75 -0.59 1.88
N ASN A 35 -2.73 -1.48 1.89
CA ASN A 35 -3.06 -2.31 3.03
C ASN A 35 -2.72 -3.75 2.68
N TRP A 36 -2.24 -4.54 3.64
CA TRP A 36 -2.08 -5.98 3.42
C TRP A 36 -2.40 -6.74 4.69
N LEU A 37 -2.88 -7.97 4.51
CA LEU A 37 -3.11 -8.89 5.60
C LEU A 37 -1.96 -9.89 5.66
N ASP A 38 -1.24 -9.91 6.79
CA ASP A 38 -0.23 -10.92 7.08
C ASP A 38 -0.75 -11.88 8.16
N PRO A 39 -1.11 -13.14 7.81
CA PRO A 39 -1.61 -14.12 8.78
C PRO A 39 -0.64 -14.45 9.92
N ARG A 40 0.66 -14.18 9.75
CA ARG A 40 1.67 -14.40 10.79
C ARG A 40 1.63 -13.31 11.87
N LEU A 41 0.96 -12.20 11.58
CA LEU A 41 0.75 -11.07 12.48
C LEU A 41 -0.71 -11.00 12.95
N THR A 42 -1.43 -12.12 12.93
CA THR A 42 -2.78 -12.23 13.45
C THR A 42 -2.74 -12.92 14.81
N TRP A 43 -3.41 -12.36 15.81
CA TRP A 43 -3.56 -12.97 17.13
C TRP A 43 -4.95 -12.70 17.70
N ASN A 44 -5.35 -13.52 18.68
CA ASN A 44 -6.56 -13.29 19.45
C ASN A 44 -6.27 -12.33 20.61
N ALA A 45 -6.86 -11.13 20.59
CA ALA A 45 -6.57 -10.10 21.59
C ALA A 45 -6.86 -10.56 23.03
N THR A 46 -7.81 -11.47 23.25
CA THR A 46 -8.15 -11.94 24.62
C THR A 46 -7.03 -12.78 25.26
N GLU A 47 -6.16 -13.37 24.45
CA GLU A 47 -4.99 -14.12 24.92
C GLU A 47 -3.82 -13.20 25.31
N TRP A 48 -3.92 -11.90 24.99
CA TRP A 48 -2.86 -10.91 25.14
C TRP A 48 -3.40 -9.62 25.80
N ASP A 49 -4.18 -9.77 26.89
CA ASP A 49 -4.71 -8.65 27.69
C ASP A 49 -5.44 -7.56 26.88
N GLY A 50 -6.12 -7.96 25.80
CA GLY A 50 -6.85 -7.05 24.94
C GLY A 50 -5.99 -6.22 23.99
N ILE A 51 -4.70 -6.52 23.82
CA ILE A 51 -3.82 -5.83 22.87
C ILE A 51 -4.33 -6.07 21.44
N LYS A 52 -4.72 -4.99 20.75
CA LYS A 52 -5.19 -5.02 19.34
C LYS A 52 -4.21 -4.39 18.35
N THR A 53 -3.18 -3.71 18.85
CA THR A 53 -2.23 -2.97 18.02
C THR A 53 -0.84 -3.07 18.61
N MET A 54 0.15 -3.24 17.75
CA MET A 54 1.56 -3.28 18.12
C MET A 54 2.40 -2.48 17.12
N TYR A 55 3.50 -1.90 17.60
CA TYR A 55 4.47 -1.21 16.75
C TYR A 55 5.67 -2.12 16.51
N VAL A 56 5.96 -2.42 15.24
CA VAL A 56 7.09 -3.27 14.84
C VAL A 56 8.00 -2.48 13.91
N PRO A 57 9.33 -2.55 14.09
CA PRO A 57 10.28 -1.93 13.17
C PRO A 57 10.06 -2.45 11.74
N TYR A 58 9.96 -1.55 10.77
CA TYR A 58 9.60 -1.88 9.40
C TYR A 58 10.59 -2.88 8.75
N GLN A 59 11.87 -2.87 9.17
CA GLN A 59 12.91 -3.75 8.65
C GLN A 59 12.66 -5.23 9.00
N ARG A 60 11.82 -5.50 10.01
CA ARG A 60 11.50 -6.86 10.49
C ARG A 60 10.20 -7.39 9.90
N LEU A 61 9.46 -6.58 9.17
CA LEU A 61 8.21 -6.95 8.55
C LEU A 61 8.43 -7.33 7.09
N TRP A 62 7.82 -8.44 6.70
CA TRP A 62 7.58 -8.67 5.29
C TRP A 62 6.55 -7.65 4.80
N LYS A 63 6.79 -7.12 3.60
CA LYS A 63 5.89 -6.21 2.89
C LYS A 63 5.88 -6.60 1.41
N PRO A 64 4.77 -6.40 0.68
CA PRO A 64 4.75 -6.65 -0.75
C PRO A 64 5.65 -5.66 -1.49
N ASP A 65 6.26 -6.12 -2.58
CA ASP A 65 6.92 -5.25 -3.55
C ASP A 65 5.87 -4.59 -4.44
N ILE A 66 5.94 -3.27 -4.58
CA ILE A 66 5.00 -2.47 -5.37
C ILE A 66 5.72 -2.01 -6.63
N ILE A 67 5.20 -2.40 -7.79
CA ILE A 67 5.75 -2.03 -9.10
C ILE A 67 4.65 -1.34 -9.89
N LEU A 68 4.96 -0.16 -10.43
CA LEU A 68 4.12 0.52 -11.41
C LEU A 68 4.48 0.03 -12.80
N VAL A 69 3.55 -0.64 -13.47
CA VAL A 69 3.72 -1.09 -14.87
C VAL A 69 2.76 -0.31 -15.74
N ASN A 70 3.28 0.28 -16.81
CA ASN A 70 2.47 0.87 -17.87
C ASN A 70 2.19 -0.20 -18.94
N LYS A 71 0.98 -0.26 -19.48
CA LYS A 71 0.58 -1.22 -20.52
C LYS A 71 0.03 -0.48 -21.73
#